data_AF-A0A6P0VSU9-F1
#
_entry.id   AF-A0A6P0VSU9-F1
#
_cell.length_a   1.000
_cell.length_b   1.000
_cell.length_c   1.000
_cell.angle_alpha   90.00
_cell.angle_beta   90.00
_cell.angle_gamma   90.00
#
_symmetry.space_group_name_H-M   'P 1'
#
loop_
_entity.id
_entity.type
_entity.pdbx_description
1 polymer ?
#
loop_
_entity_poly.entity_id
_entity_poly.type
_entity_poly.pdbx_seq_one_letter_code
_entity_poly.pdbx_strand_id
1 'polypeptide(L)' 'LRTRYGEDYILSNRLEQMGIHESITVNGQHFGVEVRGQIFDNLSEQGYSREIWLQDFRCHSGQFILTEVDSW' A
#
# COMPACT_ATOMS: atom_id res chain seq x y z
N LEU A 1 -0.94 3.53 15.21
CA LEU A 1 0.06 4.52 15.62
C LEU A 1 -0.25 5.84 14.89
N ARG A 2 0.50 6.92 15.09
CA ARG A 2 0.45 8.17 14.29
C ARG A 2 1.88 8.69 14.19
N THR A 3 2.25 9.41 13.14
CA THR A 3 3.58 10.06 13.10
C THR A 3 3.67 11.14 14.19
N ARG A 4 4.88 11.64 14.46
CA ARG A 4 5.09 12.78 15.38
C ARG A 4 4.26 14.02 15.01
N TYR A 5 3.83 14.11 13.75
CA TYR A 5 3.05 15.22 13.20
C TYR A 5 1.57 14.88 12.99
N GLY A 6 1.12 13.72 13.46
CA GLY A 6 -0.28 13.30 13.39
C GLY A 6 -0.72 12.80 12.00
N GLU A 7 0.22 12.50 11.11
CA GLU A 7 -0.07 12.04 9.76
C GLU A 7 -0.50 10.57 9.77
N ASP A 8 -1.40 10.24 8.84
CA ASP A 8 -1.71 8.85 8.50
C ASP A 8 -0.54 8.25 7.72
N TYR A 9 -0.10 7.08 8.15
CA TYR A 9 0.96 6.32 7.52
C TYR A 9 0.46 4.93 7.17
N ILE A 10 1.05 4.37 6.11
CA ILE A 10 0.85 3.01 5.66
C ILE A 10 2.19 2.28 5.82
N LEU A 11 2.12 1.06 6.33
CA LEU A 11 3.20 0.08 6.35
C LEU A 11 2.90 -1.03 5.36
N SER A 12 3.95 -1.65 4.83
CA SER A 12 3.87 -2.76 3.89
C SER A 12 4.48 -4.01 4.52
N ASN A 13 3.71 -5.09 4.59
CA ASN A 13 4.14 -6.35 5.18
C ASN A 13 5.35 -6.94 4.44
N ARG A 14 5.42 -6.82 3.10
CA ARG A 14 6.57 -7.30 2.33
C ARG A 14 7.84 -6.51 2.62
N LEU A 15 7.74 -5.20 2.85
CA LEU A 15 8.90 -4.39 3.26
C LEU A 15 9.35 -4.74 4.68
N GLU A 16 8.40 -4.94 5.61
CA GLU A 16 8.73 -5.38 6.97
C GLU A 16 9.45 -6.74 6.97
N GLN A 17 9.05 -7.66 6.09
CA GLN A 17 9.75 -8.95 5.89
C GLN A 17 11.18 -8.79 5.34
N MET A 18 11.48 -7.69 4.67
CA MET A 18 12.82 -7.33 4.21
C MET A 18 13.62 -6.53 5.25
N GLY A 19 13.07 -6.29 6.44
CA GLY A 19 13.69 -5.50 7.51
C GLY A 19 13.54 -3.98 7.35
N ILE A 20 12.66 -3.54 6.46
CA ILE A 20 12.35 -2.13 6.19
C ILE A 20 11.06 -1.80 6.96
N HIS A 21 11.15 -0.93 7.97
CA HIS A 21 10.05 -0.60 8.89
C HIS A 21 9.53 0.82 8.70
N GLU A 22 10.04 1.51 7.69
CA GLU A 22 9.64 2.84 7.29
C GLU A 22 8.23 2.83 6.68
N SER A 23 7.49 3.91 6.92
CA SER A 23 6.22 4.14 6.25
C SER A 23 6.41 4.39 4.76
N ILE A 24 5.56 3.79 3.93
CA ILE A 24 5.62 3.92 2.47
C ILE A 24 4.93 5.18 1.94
N THR A 25 4.15 5.88 2.77
CA THR A 25 3.35 7.04 2.32
C THR A 25 3.38 8.19 3.32
N VAL A 26 3.52 9.41 2.80
CA VAL A 26 3.18 10.66 3.51
C VAL A 26 1.76 11.03 3.07
N ASN A 27 0.82 11.16 4.00
CA ASN A 27 -0.63 11.37 3.79
C ASN A 27 -1.49 10.12 3.51
N GLY A 28 -1.03 8.92 3.89
CA GLY A 28 -1.89 7.74 3.95
C GLY A 28 -2.50 7.25 2.63
N GLN A 29 -1.86 7.50 1.48
CA GLN A 29 -2.34 7.06 0.16
C GLN A 29 -1.26 6.29 -0.59
N HIS A 30 -1.60 5.07 -1.02
CA HIS A 30 -0.74 4.20 -1.82
C HIS A 30 -1.43 3.82 -3.13
N PHE A 31 -0.68 3.76 -4.22
CA PHE A 31 -1.22 3.54 -5.56
C PHE A 31 -0.71 2.24 -6.17
N GLY A 32 -1.57 1.58 -6.92
CA GLY A 32 -1.23 0.44 -7.75
C GLY A 32 -1.90 0.54 -9.11
N VAL A 33 -1.29 -0.05 -10.13
CA VAL A 33 -1.82 -0.12 -11.49
C VAL A 33 -2.11 -1.58 -11.81
N GLU A 34 -3.35 -1.88 -12.17
CA GLU A 34 -3.75 -3.22 -12.58
C GLU A 34 -3.50 -3.45 -14.08
N VAL A 35 -2.66 -4.43 -14.40
CA VAL A 35 -2.34 -4.87 -15.76
C VAL A 35 -2.53 -6.37 -15.85
N ARG A 36 -3.44 -6.82 -16.71
CA ARG A 36 -3.71 -8.26 -16.96
C ARG A 36 -3.96 -9.05 -15.66
N GLY A 37 -4.71 -8.48 -14.71
CA GLY A 37 -5.07 -9.11 -13.43
C GLY A 37 -3.97 -9.07 -12.36
N GLN A 38 -2.89 -8.32 -12.59
CA GLN A 38 -1.82 -8.10 -11.63
C GLN A 38 -1.68 -6.62 -11.30
N ILE A 39 -1.58 -6.30 -10.02
CA ILE A 39 -1.33 -4.94 -9.53
C ILE A 39 0.17 -4.74 -9.34
N PHE A 40 0.69 -3.70 -9.99
CA PHE A 40 2.05 -3.21 -9.86
C PHE A 40 2.05 -1.90 -9.08
N ASP A 41 2.98 -1.75 -8.14
CA ASP A 41 3.19 -0.52 -7.39
C ASP A 41 4.68 -0.16 -7.35
N ASN A 42 5.04 0.90 -6.61
CA ASN A 42 6.41 1.37 -6.52
C ASN A 42 7.29 0.58 -5.54
N LEU A 43 6.79 -0.51 -4.94
CA LEU A 43 7.54 -1.29 -3.95
C LEU A 43 8.23 -2.52 -4.58
N SER A 44 7.76 -2.98 -5.74
CA SER A 44 8.30 -4.16 -6.42
C SER A 44 8.04 -4.12 -7.92
N GLU A 45 8.95 -4.71 -8.69
CA GLU A 45 8.74 -4.99 -10.12
C GLU A 45 7.79 -6.18 -10.34
N GLN A 46 7.51 -6.96 -9.30
CA GLN A 46 6.60 -8.09 -9.36
C GLN A 46 5.16 -7.65 -9.11
N GLY A 47 4.28 -7.97 -10.06
CA GLY A 47 2.85 -7.78 -9.91
C GLY A 47 2.22 -8.81 -8.97
N TYR A 48 1.27 -8.38 -8.16
CA TYR A 48 0.51 -9.23 -7.23
C TYR A 48 -0.97 -9.33 -7.63
N SER A 49 -1.67 -10.39 -7.22
CA SER A 49 -3.13 -10.39 -7.36
C SER A 49 -3.74 -9.26 -6.52
N ARG A 50 -4.95 -8.83 -6.88
CA ARG A 50 -5.69 -7.82 -6.11
C ARG A 50 -5.80 -8.22 -4.63
N GLU A 51 -6.11 -9.48 -4.32
CA GLU A 51 -6.25 -9.91 -2.92
C GLU A 51 -4.93 -9.81 -2.15
N ILE A 52 -3.82 -10.26 -2.75
CA ILE A 52 -2.51 -10.23 -2.09
C ILE A 52 -2.03 -8.78 -1.91
N TRP A 53 -2.24 -7.93 -2.92
CA TRP A 53 -1.89 -6.53 -2.85
C TRP A 53 -2.65 -5.80 -1.73
N LEU A 54 -3.98 -6.01 -1.62
CA LEU A 54 -4.78 -5.40 -0.56
C LEU A 54 -4.40 -5.87 0.85
N GLN A 55 -3.90 -7.10 1.00
CA GLN A 55 -3.46 -7.66 2.28
C GLN A 55 -2.04 -7.23 2.68
N ASP A 56 -1.28 -6.61 1.77
CA ASP A 56 0.08 -6.16 2.07
C ASP A 56 0.10 -4.97 3.03
N PHE A 57 -0.93 -4.14 3.02
CA PHE A 57 -0.88 -2.84 3.71
C PHE A 57 -1.50 -2.87 5.10
N ARG A 58 -0.87 -2.12 6.02
CA ARG A 58 -1.40 -1.89 7.37
C ARG A 58 -1.32 -0.41 7.74
N CYS A 59 -2.35 0.07 8.41
CA CYS A 59 -2.44 1.41 8.98
C CYS A 59 -2.96 1.31 10.42
N HIS A 60 -3.09 2.43 11.13
CA HIS A 60 -3.55 2.41 12.52
C HIS A 60 -4.99 1.88 12.71
N SER A 61 -5.90 2.27 11.82
CA SER A 61 -7.32 1.86 11.87
C SER A 61 -7.53 0.43 11.36
N GLY A 62 -6.58 -0.12 10.60
CA GLY A 62 -6.76 -1.37 9.86
C GLY A 62 -7.79 -1.28 8.74
N GLN A 63 -8.23 -0.07 8.38
CA GLN A 63 -9.25 0.18 7.37
C GLN A 63 -8.70 1.07 6.27
N PHE A 64 -9.04 0.74 5.03
CA PHE A 64 -8.66 1.47 3.83
C PHE A 64 -9.88 1.79 2.99
N ILE A 65 -9.86 2.94 2.31
CA ILE A 65 -10.81 3.28 1.26
C ILE A 65 -10.14 2.92 -0.06
N LEU A 66 -10.70 1.95 -0.77
CA LEU A 66 -10.26 1.60 -2.13
C LEU A 66 -11.03 2.45 -3.14
N THR A 67 -10.30 3.18 -3.98
CA THR A 67 -10.88 3.94 -5.10
C THR A 67 -10.32 3.37 -6.39
N GLU A 68 -11.21 2.86 -7.24
CA GLU A 68 -10.86 2.39 -8.58
C GLU A 68 -11.12 3.52 -9.57
N VAL A 69 -10.11 3.83 -10.38
CA VAL A 69 -10.21 4.86 -11.43
C VAL A 69 -9.98 4.16 -12.76
N ASP A 70 -11.08 3.83 -13.43
CA ASP A 70 -11.03 3.35 -14.81
C ASP A 70 -10.60 4.51 -15.72
N SER A 71 -9.75 4.20 -16.70
CA SER A 71 -9.25 5.19 -17.66
C SER A 71 -10.41 5.93 -18.34
N TRP A 72 -10.31 7.27 -18.39
CA TRP A 72 -11.20 8.18 -19.10
C TRP A 72 -11.32 7.88 -20.60
#